data_AF-A0A844FBR2-F1
#
_entry.id   AF-A0A844FBR2-F1
#
_cell.length_a   1.000
_cell.length_b   1.000
_cell.length_c   1.000
_cell.angle_alpha   90.00
_cell.angle_beta   90.00
_cell.angle_gamma   90.00
#
_symmetry.space_group_name_H-M   'P 1'
#
loop_
_entity.id
_entity.type
_entity.pdbx_description
1 polymer ?
#
loop_
_entity_poly.entity_id
_entity_poly.type
_entity_poly.pdbx_seq_one_letter_code
_entity_poly.pdbx_strand_id
1 'polypeptide(L)'
;MTAQIKRLTPAQIITLGFALLILIGSILLSLPISVQDGVELKYIDALYTSTSAVCVTGLIAVDAGDTFTPIGQFFLAMLIQFGGLGVTTVGAGVIIAMGKKINLKGRTLIREALNVGSGKGLV
;
A
#
# COMPACT_ATOMS: atom_id res chain seq x y z
N MET A 1 0.66 2.30 -28.36
CA MET A 1 1.18 2.94 -27.14
C MET A 1 1.49 1.85 -26.10
N THR A 2 2.48 0.98 -26.34
CA THR A 2 2.74 -0.20 -25.48
C THR A 2 4.19 -0.69 -25.49
N ALA A 3 5.14 0.13 -25.94
CA ALA A 3 6.51 -0.33 -26.24
C ALA A 3 7.60 0.14 -25.24
N GLN A 4 7.28 0.89 -24.18
CA GLN A 4 8.31 1.47 -23.27
C GLN A 4 8.40 0.82 -21.88
N ILE A 5 7.49 -0.07 -21.49
CA ILE A 5 7.51 -0.71 -20.14
C ILE A 5 8.60 -1.80 -20.04
N LYS A 6 9.26 -2.16 -21.14
CA LYS A 6 10.12 -3.36 -21.24
C LYS A 6 11.52 -3.25 -20.60
N ARG A 7 11.86 -2.16 -19.89
CA ARG A 7 13.21 -1.94 -19.29
C ARG A 7 13.24 -1.56 -17.81
N LEU A 8 12.11 -1.48 -17.12
CA LEU A 8 12.10 -1.12 -15.70
C LEU A 8 12.29 -2.36 -14.82
N THR A 9 13.17 -2.27 -13.82
CA THR A 9 13.30 -3.34 -12.83
C THR A 9 12.05 -3.41 -11.96
N PRO A 10 11.71 -4.57 -11.38
CA PRO A 10 10.57 -4.69 -10.48
C PRO A 10 10.59 -3.64 -9.35
N ALA A 11 11.77 -3.36 -8.80
CA ALA A 11 11.96 -2.31 -7.79
C ALA A 11 11.59 -0.93 -8.33
N GLN A 12 12.01 -0.56 -9.54
CA GLN A 12 11.66 0.72 -10.16
C GLN A 12 10.15 0.85 -10.41
N ILE A 13 9.48 -0.21 -10.83
CA ILE A 13 8.02 -0.21 -11.03
C ILE A 13 7.31 0.08 -9.71
N ILE A 14 7.74 -0.58 -8.63
CA ILE A 14 7.19 -0.37 -7.29
C ILE A 14 7.45 1.07 -6.84
N THR A 15 8.69 1.55 -6.91
CA THR A 15 9.05 2.91 -6.49
C THR A 15 8.26 3.97 -7.27
N LEU A 16 8.13 3.82 -8.59
CA LEU A 16 7.35 4.74 -9.41
C LEU A 16 5.85 4.67 -9.07
N GLY A 17 5.31 3.48 -8.79
CA GLY A 17 3.92 3.32 -8.35
C GLY A 17 3.65 4.04 -7.03
N PHE A 18 4.52 3.86 -6.03
CA PHE A 18 4.45 4.56 -4.75
C PHE A 18 4.58 6.07 -4.92
N ALA A 19 5.57 6.53 -5.69
CA ALA A 19 5.78 7.96 -5.94
C ALA A 19 4.56 8.60 -6.61
N LEU A 20 3.98 7.94 -7.62
CA LEU A 20 2.79 8.43 -8.31
C LEU A 20 1.58 8.48 -7.36
N LEU A 21 1.39 7.46 -6.53
CA LEU A 21 0.30 7.41 -5.56
C LEU A 21 0.42 8.49 -4.48
N ILE A 22 1.63 8.77 -3.99
CA ILE A 22 1.93 9.87 -3.08
C ILE A 22 1.64 11.23 -3.72
N LEU A 23 2.06 11.43 -4.97
CA LEU A 23 1.83 12.70 -5.68
C LEU A 23 0.34 12.94 -5.95
N ILE A 24 -0.40 11.90 -6.35
CA ILE A 24 -1.86 12.00 -6.52
C ILE A 24 -2.52 12.29 -5.17
N GLY A 25 -2.11 11.58 -4.12
CA GLY A 25 -2.64 11.78 -2.77
C GLY A 25 -2.39 13.19 -2.24
N SER A 26 -1.18 13.73 -2.39
CA SER A 26 -0.85 15.08 -1.93
C SER A 26 -1.68 16.15 -2.64
N ILE A 27 -1.89 15.99 -3.95
CA ILE A 27 -2.79 16.87 -4.71
C ILE A 27 -4.21 16.74 -4.16
N LEU A 28 -4.73 15.52 -4.02
CA LEU A 28 -6.08 15.26 -3.49
C LEU A 28 -6.31 15.92 -2.13
N LEU A 29 -5.37 15.80 -1.19
CA LEU A 29 -5.48 16.41 0.13
C LEU A 29 -5.32 17.94 0.12
N SER A 30 -4.63 18.49 -0.87
CA SER A 30 -4.46 19.94 -1.02
C SER A 30 -5.66 20.65 -1.66
N LEU A 31 -6.67 19.91 -2.14
CA LEU A 31 -7.87 20.51 -2.70
C LEU A 31 -8.70 21.22 -1.61
N PRO A 32 -9.37 22.34 -1.94
CA PRO A 32 -10.21 23.08 -0.99
C PRO A 32 -11.39 22.25 -0.45
N ILE A 33 -11.85 21.23 -1.19
CA ILE A 33 -12.89 20.31 -0.71
C ILE A 33 -12.41 19.39 0.42
N SER A 34 -11.10 19.22 0.55
CA SER A 34 -10.47 18.32 1.50
C SER A 34 -10.01 19.03 2.76
N VAL A 35 -9.83 20.35 2.73
CA VAL A 35 -9.35 21.17 3.85
C VAL A 35 -10.53 21.90 4.48
N GLN A 36 -10.57 21.98 5.82
CA GLN A 36 -11.61 22.73 6.52
C GLN A 36 -11.50 24.24 6.26
N ASP A 37 -12.65 24.91 6.26
CA ASP A 37 -12.72 26.36 6.08
C ASP A 37 -11.97 27.08 7.21
N GLY A 38 -11.05 27.97 6.85
CA GLY A 38 -10.23 28.74 7.79
C GLY A 38 -8.91 28.10 8.18
N VAL A 39 -8.57 26.91 7.66
CA VAL A 39 -7.28 26.26 7.88
C VAL A 39 -6.33 26.50 6.69
N GLU A 40 -5.16 27.09 6.97
CA GLU A 40 -4.10 27.20 5.97
C GLU A 40 -3.24 25.93 5.95
N LEU A 41 -3.49 25.06 4.97
CA LEU A 41 -2.65 23.89 4.71
C LEU A 41 -1.51 24.25 3.74
N LYS A 42 -0.25 24.13 4.16
CA LYS A 42 0.88 24.23 3.24
C LYS A 42 1.00 22.96 2.41
N TYR A 43 1.33 23.10 1.12
CA TYR A 43 1.48 21.93 0.23
C TYR A 43 2.53 20.93 0.72
N ILE A 44 3.61 21.40 1.37
CA ILE A 44 4.64 20.52 1.94
C ILE A 44 4.08 19.61 3.04
N ASP A 45 3.13 20.11 3.84
CA ASP A 45 2.49 19.35 4.91
C ASP A 45 1.49 18.34 4.32
N ALA A 46 0.80 18.71 3.23
CA ALA A 46 -0.04 17.80 2.45
C ALA A 46 0.78 16.65 1.83
N LEU A 47 1.94 16.97 1.25
CA LEU A 47 2.87 16.00 0.68
C LEU A 47 3.44 15.06 1.73
N TYR A 48 3.84 15.61 2.89
CA TYR A 48 4.32 14.82 4.01
C TYR A 48 3.24 13.88 4.55
N THR A 49 2.03 14.41 4.76
CA THR A 49 0.89 13.62 5.25
C THR A 49 0.51 12.51 4.28
N SER A 50 0.48 12.79 2.97
CA SER A 50 0.25 11.78 1.95
C SER A 50 1.34 10.70 1.94
N THR A 51 2.61 11.11 2.01
CA THR A 51 3.75 10.18 2.09
C THR A 51 3.64 9.26 3.31
N SER A 52 3.34 9.83 4.47
CA SER A 52 3.20 9.09 5.72
C SER A 52 2.03 8.10 5.69
N ALA A 53 0.91 8.51 5.09
CA ALA A 53 -0.26 7.65 4.91
C ALA A 53 0.05 6.46 4.00
N VAL A 54 0.66 6.71 2.83
CA VAL A 54 1.00 5.66 1.85
C VAL A 54 2.08 4.71 2.38
N CYS A 55 3.06 5.22 3.12
CA CYS A 55 4.07 4.39 3.78
C CYS A 55 3.56 3.74 5.07
N VAL A 56 2.35 4.08 5.52
CA VAL A 56 1.72 3.60 6.77
C VAL A 56 2.63 3.83 7.99
N THR A 57 3.32 4.97 8.02
CA THR A 57 4.23 5.33 9.12
C THR A 57 3.50 5.92 10.33
N GLY A 58 2.32 6.51 10.13
CA GLY A 58 1.51 7.09 11.21
C GLY A 58 2.02 8.44 11.75
N LEU A 59 2.97 9.08 11.05
CA LEU A 59 3.44 10.42 11.38
C LEU A 59 2.49 11.47 10.78
N ILE A 60 2.04 12.41 11.61
CA ILE A 60 1.15 13.49 11.21
C ILE A 60 1.90 14.83 11.26
N ALA A 61 1.94 15.55 10.14
CA ALA A 61 2.47 16.92 10.09
C ALA A 61 1.43 17.96 10.54
N VAL A 62 0.16 17.62 10.34
CA VAL A 62 -1.01 18.41 10.70
C VAL A 62 -2.04 17.50 11.35
N ASP A 63 -2.85 18.03 12.26
CA ASP A 63 -3.92 17.26 12.88
C ASP A 63 -5.01 16.92 11.84
N ALA A 64 -5.23 15.64 11.58
CA ALA A 64 -6.16 15.21 10.53
C ALA A 64 -7.64 15.47 10.88
N GLY A 65 -7.97 15.57 12.17
CA GLY A 65 -9.30 15.88 12.67
C GLY A 65 -9.67 17.34 12.46
N ASP A 66 -8.72 18.24 12.73
CA ASP A 66 -8.94 19.69 12.63
C ASP A 66 -8.66 20.24 11.23
N THR A 67 -7.79 19.59 10.46
CA THR A 67 -7.32 20.13 9.17
C THR A 67 -8.17 19.65 8.00
N PHE A 68 -8.58 18.38 8.00
CA PHE A 68 -9.27 17.79 6.86
C PHE A 68 -10.78 17.70 7.08
N THR A 69 -11.54 17.94 6.02
CA THR A 69 -12.98 17.66 5.97
C THR A 69 -13.22 16.14 5.99
N PRO A 70 -14.47 15.67 6.21
CA PRO A 70 -14.79 14.25 6.07
C PRO A 70 -14.38 13.64 4.72
N ILE A 71 -14.40 14.46 3.64
CA ILE A 71 -13.94 14.05 2.31
C ILE A 71 -12.42 13.91 2.29
N GLY A 72 -11.69 14.86 2.87
CA GLY A 72 -10.23 14.76 3.00
C GLY A 72 -9.78 13.57 3.85
N GLN A 73 -10.49 13.31 4.95
CA GLN A 73 -10.27 12.13 5.80
C GLN A 73 -10.56 10.82 5.04
N PHE A 74 -11.58 10.80 4.19
CA PHE A 74 -11.83 9.64 3.32
C PHE A 74 -10.69 9.39 2.33
N PHE A 75 -10.14 10.45 1.70
CA PHE A 75 -8.96 10.32 0.85
C PHE A 75 -7.74 9.84 1.63
N LEU A 76 -7.53 10.36 2.84
CA LEU A 76 -6.46 9.92 3.73
C LEU A 76 -6.59 8.43 4.08
N ALA A 77 -7.79 7.97 4.44
CA ALA A 77 -8.05 6.57 4.73
C ALA A 77 -7.80 5.67 3.50
N MET A 78 -8.19 6.12 2.31
CA MET A 78 -7.89 5.41 1.06
C MET A 78 -6.38 5.29 0.81
N LEU A 79 -5.61 6.37 1.02
CA LEU A 79 -4.14 6.33 0.88
C LEU A 79 -3.50 5.34 1.86
N ILE A 80 -3.98 5.29 3.12
CA ILE A 80 -3.51 4.31 4.12
C ILE A 80 -3.79 2.89 3.63
N GLN A 81 -4.99 2.63 3.11
CA GLN A 81 -5.38 1.29 2.65
C GLN A 81 -4.55 0.84 1.44
N PHE A 82 -4.38 1.70 0.45
CA PHE A 82 -3.53 1.41 -0.71
C PHE A 82 -2.07 1.24 -0.32
N GLY A 83 -1.58 2.06 0.61
CA GLY A 83 -0.25 1.95 1.20
C GLY A 83 0.00 0.59 1.84
N GLY A 84 -0.91 0.15 2.71
CA GLY A 84 -0.81 -1.15 3.40
C GLY A 84 -0.85 -2.34 2.46
N LEU A 85 -1.69 -2.30 1.42
CA LEU A 85 -1.73 -3.33 0.37
C LEU A 85 -0.46 -3.33 -0.49
N GLY A 86 0.13 -2.15 -0.72
CA GLY A 86 1.39 -2.00 -1.41
C GLY A 86 2.56 -2.62 -0.64
N VAL A 87 2.74 -2.25 0.62
CA VAL A 87 3.86 -2.73 1.47
C VAL A 87 3.82 -4.26 1.62
N THR A 88 2.64 -4.85 1.82
CA THR A 88 2.48 -6.31 1.95
C THR A 88 2.81 -7.04 0.66
N THR A 89 2.44 -6.50 -0.51
CA THR A 89 2.77 -7.05 -1.83
C THR A 89 4.27 -6.99 -2.10
N VAL A 90 4.91 -5.87 -1.77
CA VAL A 90 6.37 -5.72 -1.91
C VAL A 90 7.09 -6.70 -0.97
N GLY A 91 6.67 -6.79 0.29
CA GLY A 91 7.22 -7.73 1.26
C GLY A 91 7.09 -9.19 0.80
N ALA A 92 5.91 -9.59 0.31
CA ALA A 92 5.70 -10.93 -0.26
C ALA A 92 6.58 -11.18 -1.49
N GLY A 93 6.68 -10.20 -2.39
CA GLY A 93 7.56 -10.26 -3.56
C GLY A 93 9.03 -10.44 -3.20
N VAL A 94 9.52 -9.74 -2.17
CA VAL A 94 10.89 -9.90 -1.65
C VAL A 94 11.09 -11.29 -1.05
N ILE A 95 10.14 -11.81 -0.25
CA ILE A 95 10.23 -13.17 0.31
C ILE A 95 10.31 -14.23 -0.79
N ILE A 96 9.50 -14.08 -1.84
CA ILE A 96 9.50 -14.98 -3.01
C ILE A 96 10.82 -14.85 -3.79
N ALA A 97 11.30 -13.62 -4.02
CA ALA A 97 12.55 -13.34 -4.74
C ALA A 97 13.81 -13.80 -3.98
N MET A 98 13.80 -13.77 -2.65
CA MET A 98 14.85 -14.34 -1.80
C MET A 98 14.93 -15.87 -1.90
N GLY A 99 14.06 -16.52 -2.68
CA GLY A 99 14.13 -17.95 -2.89
C GLY A 99 13.88 -18.74 -1.61
N LYS A 100 13.21 -18.15 -0.60
CA LYS A 100 12.52 -18.91 0.45
C LYS A 100 11.38 -19.65 -0.24
N LYS A 101 11.73 -20.71 -0.96
CA LYS A 101 10.82 -21.80 -1.27
C LYS A 101 10.11 -22.09 0.03
N ILE A 102 8.79 -22.13 0.01
CA ILE A 102 8.03 -22.86 1.02
C ILE A 102 8.77 -24.19 1.15
N ASN A 103 9.52 -24.35 2.23
CA ASN A 103 10.31 -25.54 2.48
C ASN A 103 9.31 -26.70 2.48
N LEU A 104 9.73 -27.92 2.15
CA LEU A 104 8.85 -29.09 2.10
C LEU A 104 7.95 -29.19 3.35
N LYS A 105 8.44 -28.72 4.50
CA LYS A 105 7.71 -28.55 5.77
C LYS A 105 6.48 -27.62 5.72
N GLY A 106 6.53 -26.50 5.00
CA GLY A 106 5.36 -25.63 4.81
C GLY A 106 4.31 -26.26 3.88
N ARG A 107 4.75 -27.06 2.91
CA ARG A 107 3.84 -27.87 2.05
C ARG A 107 3.18 -29.02 2.79
N THR A 108 3.86 -29.66 3.74
CA THR A 108 3.25 -30.72 4.58
C THR A 108 2.24 -30.14 5.56
N LEU A 109 2.54 -29.01 6.20
CA LEU A 109 1.59 -28.32 7.08
C LEU A 109 0.34 -27.85 6.34
N ILE A 110 0.47 -27.35 5.11
CA ILE A 110 -0.68 -27.00 4.27
C ILE A 110 -1.48 -28.26 3.87
N ARG A 111 -0.81 -29.39 3.55
CA ARG A 111 -1.52 -30.67 3.28
C ARG A 111 -2.28 -31.21 4.48
N GLU A 112 -1.72 -31.06 5.67
CA GLU A 112 -2.30 -31.50 6.94
C GLU A 112 -3.45 -30.58 7.38
N ALA A 113 -3.28 -29.26 7.23
CA ALA A 113 -4.33 -28.27 7.49
C ALA A 113 -5.49 -28.32 6.49
N LEU A 114 -5.21 -28.69 5.23
CA LEU A 114 -6.25 -28.87 4.20
C LEU A 114 -6.93 -30.24 4.27
N ASN A 115 -6.51 -31.12 5.19
CA ASN A 115 -7.03 -32.49 5.36
C ASN A 115 -7.30 -33.21 4.02
N VAL A 116 -6.40 -33.06 3.05
CA VAL A 116 -6.49 -33.78 1.76
C VAL A 116 -5.99 -35.19 2.03
N GLY A 117 -6.81 -35.95 2.76
CA GLY A 117 -6.70 -37.38 2.98
C GLY A 117 -6.86 -38.09 1.64
N SER A 118 -5.75 -38.24 0.92
CA SER A 118 -5.64 -39.26 -0.11
C SER A 118 -5.71 -40.63 0.57
N GLY A 119 -6.78 -41.38 0.30
CA GLY A 119 -6.75 -42.84 0.41
C GLY A 119 -7.61 -43.51 1.50
N LYS A 120 -8.89 -43.16 1.65
CA LYS A 120 -9.88 -44.12 2.18
C LYS A 120 -11.03 -44.32 1.20
N GLY A 121 -10.66 -44.87 0.05
CA GLY A 121 -11.53 -45.56 -0.89
C GLY A 121 -10.91 -46.92 -1.18
N LEU A 122 -10.97 -47.81 -0.20
CA LEU A 122 -10.70 -49.25 -0.32
C LEU A 122 -11.68 -49.91 0.65
N VAL A 123 -12.83 -50.29 0.08
CA VAL A 123 -13.59 -51.45 0.55
C VAL A 123 -12.77 -52.72 0.30
#